data_AF-A0A440U6I5-F1
#
_entry.id   AF-A0A440U6I5-F1
#
_cell.length_a   1.000
_cell.length_b   1.000
_cell.length_c   1.000
_cell.angle_alpha   90.00
_cell.angle_beta   90.00
_cell.angle_gamma   90.00
#
_symmetry.space_group_name_H-M   'P 1'
#
loop_
_entity.id
_entity.type
_entity.pdbx_description
1 polymer ?
#
loop_
_entity_poly.entity_id
_entity_poly.type
_entity_poly.pdbx_seq_one_letter_code
_entity_poly.pdbx_strand_id
1 'polypeptide(L)'
;MDDTGEPLDAHVDVEGAELVFHSRGGKRGAPGARNLDYGPALRILLKRIARSGHVVEGAWIDSDEVRHLPRDQRSILNGTDLDSGPRDQFKVLSSRMQAFGRPAGAPYGGSRVKKIRIGVGGLAASEDLPRLLGLEGEAGADLEDTLAAIDPEHLWNAIHQATAGETPREASPADHDVILADGMRIHPAVVVGIASRLATGREVPVENISKELSRRYHRLLEAAGYEVAPKGATLQVGDVPLSSEDREWIEGRPVLVLHLKRERAPGLARAKKHSVLKLHGRLRCERCGLDPVEAFGLPSAAACIEVHHSRLEIGRMGDGARTMLSDVQLLCANCHRIVHAMMREQQGLSL
;
A
#
# COMPACT_ATOMS: atom_id res chain seq x y z
N MET A 1 -17.71 -9.63 11.49
CA MET A 1 -18.86 -10.51 11.22
C MET A 1 -19.76 -10.55 12.44
N ASP A 2 -21.04 -10.91 12.26
CA ASP A 2 -21.97 -11.14 13.34
C ASP A 2 -21.80 -12.55 13.98
N ASP A 3 -22.81 -13.05 14.71
CA ASP A 3 -22.78 -14.40 15.31
C ASP A 3 -23.10 -15.52 14.29
N THR A 4 -23.63 -15.19 13.09
CA THR A 4 -23.93 -16.16 12.01
C THR A 4 -22.84 -16.24 10.95
N GLY A 5 -21.85 -15.33 11.01
CA GLY A 5 -20.76 -15.22 10.05
C GLY A 5 -20.98 -14.16 8.98
N GLU A 6 -22.12 -13.44 9.00
CA GLU A 6 -22.38 -12.38 8.04
C GLU A 6 -21.48 -11.16 8.30
N PRO A 7 -20.94 -10.51 7.25
CA PRO A 7 -20.14 -9.30 7.42
C PRO A 7 -21.00 -8.16 7.95
N LEU A 8 -20.40 -7.33 8.82
CA LEU A 8 -21.02 -6.11 9.33
C LEU A 8 -20.23 -4.91 8.81
N ASP A 9 -20.92 -3.87 8.36
CA ASP A 9 -20.31 -2.59 8.04
C ASP A 9 -19.97 -1.85 9.34
N ALA A 10 -18.83 -2.20 9.92
CA ALA A 10 -18.24 -1.54 11.08
C ALA A 10 -16.73 -1.79 11.12
N HIS A 11 -15.96 -0.73 11.29
CA HIS A 11 -14.51 -0.78 11.36
C HIS A 11 -14.02 -0.65 12.81
N VAL A 12 -13.07 -1.52 13.16
CA VAL A 12 -12.37 -1.52 14.45
C VAL A 12 -10.87 -1.70 14.20
N ASP A 13 -10.05 -0.82 14.77
CA ASP A 13 -8.60 -1.02 14.86
C ASP A 13 -8.25 -1.63 16.21
N VAL A 14 -7.16 -2.40 16.26
CA VAL A 14 -6.60 -2.96 17.49
C VAL A 14 -5.24 -2.32 17.75
N GLU A 15 -5.07 -1.76 18.95
CA GLU A 15 -3.84 -1.12 19.42
C GLU A 15 -3.44 -1.73 20.77
N GLY A 16 -2.67 -2.82 20.75
CA GLY A 16 -2.32 -3.56 21.97
C GLY A 16 -3.56 -4.13 22.65
N ALA A 17 -3.80 -3.74 23.91
CA ALA A 17 -4.98 -4.13 24.67
C ALA A 17 -6.21 -3.23 24.45
N GLU A 18 -6.15 -2.33 23.47
CA GLU A 18 -7.22 -1.37 23.20
C GLU A 18 -7.84 -1.56 21.82
N LEU A 19 -9.14 -1.28 21.75
CA LEU A 19 -9.94 -1.35 20.52
C LEU A 19 -10.43 0.05 20.16
N VAL A 20 -10.18 0.48 18.93
CA VAL A 20 -10.65 1.76 18.40
C VAL A 20 -11.82 1.51 17.47
N PHE A 21 -13.02 1.80 17.94
CA PHE A 21 -14.26 1.58 17.22
C PHE A 21 -14.68 2.87 16.50
N HIS A 22 -14.76 2.82 15.17
CA HIS A 22 -14.89 4.02 14.34
C HIS A 22 -16.32 4.56 14.26
N SER A 23 -16.45 5.88 14.12
CA SER A 23 -17.75 6.56 14.05
C SER A 23 -18.55 6.17 12.81
N ARG A 24 -19.88 6.18 12.93
CA ARG A 24 -20.77 6.05 11.78
C ARG A 24 -20.94 7.38 11.07
N GLY A 25 -20.85 7.35 9.75
CA GLY A 25 -21.03 8.52 8.88
C GLY A 25 -22.00 8.24 7.74
N GLY A 26 -22.75 9.26 7.33
CA GLY A 26 -23.65 9.18 6.19
C GLY A 26 -24.92 8.35 6.40
N LYS A 27 -25.78 8.36 5.37
CA LYS A 27 -26.98 7.51 5.27
C LYS A 27 -26.68 6.34 4.32
N ARG A 28 -27.36 5.21 4.49
CA ARG A 28 -27.22 4.06 3.59
C ARG A 28 -27.48 4.50 2.14
N GLY A 29 -26.53 4.24 1.25
CA GLY A 29 -26.58 4.65 -0.16
C GLY A 29 -26.06 6.07 -0.47
N ALA A 30 -25.65 6.85 0.54
CA ALA A 30 -25.02 8.15 0.30
C ALA A 30 -23.52 7.98 -0.03
N PRO A 31 -22.94 8.84 -0.89
CA PRO A 31 -21.49 8.94 -1.05
C PRO A 31 -20.83 9.21 0.32
N GLY A 32 -19.88 8.36 0.72
CA GLY A 32 -19.20 8.46 2.01
C GLY A 32 -19.94 7.83 3.20
N ALA A 33 -20.99 7.05 2.96
CA ALA A 33 -21.59 6.20 4.00
C ALA A 33 -20.55 5.20 4.54
N ARG A 34 -20.44 5.10 5.87
CA ARG A 34 -19.48 4.20 6.53
C ARG A 34 -19.99 3.74 7.88
N ASN A 35 -19.58 2.54 8.28
CA ASN A 35 -19.86 1.96 9.58
C ASN A 35 -21.37 1.92 9.89
N LEU A 36 -22.20 1.57 8.89
CA LEU A 36 -23.65 1.60 9.00
C LEU A 36 -24.22 0.68 10.08
N ASP A 37 -23.47 -0.36 10.44
CA ASP A 37 -23.85 -1.38 11.43
C ASP A 37 -23.17 -1.15 12.79
N TYR A 38 -22.76 0.09 13.09
CA TYR A 38 -22.12 0.51 14.34
C TYR A 38 -22.76 -0.10 15.61
N GLY A 39 -24.08 0.04 15.76
CA GLY A 39 -24.80 -0.42 16.96
C GLY A 39 -24.76 -1.94 17.12
N PRO A 40 -25.22 -2.71 16.11
CA PRO A 40 -25.09 -4.16 16.09
C PRO A 40 -23.66 -4.64 16.34
N ALA A 41 -22.66 -4.08 15.65
CA ALA A 41 -21.27 -4.47 15.77
C ALA A 41 -20.69 -4.18 17.17
N LEU A 42 -20.97 -3.01 17.76
CA LEU A 42 -20.52 -2.69 19.12
C LEU A 42 -21.13 -3.64 20.17
N ARG A 43 -22.40 -4.05 20.00
CA ARG A 43 -23.03 -5.04 20.90
C ARG A 43 -22.33 -6.40 20.82
N ILE A 44 -21.99 -6.83 19.61
CA ILE A 44 -21.30 -8.10 19.39
C ILE A 44 -19.89 -8.03 19.98
N LEU A 45 -19.17 -6.93 19.76
CA LEU A 45 -17.85 -6.70 20.32
C LEU A 45 -17.82 -6.86 21.84
N LEU A 46 -18.72 -6.16 22.55
CA LEU A 46 -18.81 -6.25 24.02
C LEU A 46 -19.18 -7.66 24.50
N LYS A 47 -20.06 -8.36 23.78
CA LYS A 47 -20.39 -9.77 24.08
C LYS A 47 -19.17 -10.68 23.90
N ARG A 48 -18.35 -10.45 22.87
CA ARG A 48 -17.17 -11.26 22.59
C ARG A 48 -16.09 -11.06 23.65
N ILE A 49 -15.86 -9.82 24.09
CA ILE A 49 -14.96 -9.52 25.23
C ILE A 49 -15.41 -10.29 26.48
N ALA A 50 -16.70 -10.24 26.82
CA ALA A 50 -17.20 -10.97 27.98
C ALA A 50 -17.13 -12.50 27.82
N ARG A 51 -17.40 -13.02 26.61
CA ARG A 51 -17.32 -14.47 26.32
C ARG A 51 -15.89 -15.00 26.32
N SER A 52 -14.90 -14.16 26.02
CA SER A 52 -13.49 -14.55 26.06
C SER A 52 -12.92 -14.60 27.48
N GLY A 53 -13.72 -14.28 28.51
CA GLY A 53 -13.26 -14.25 29.90
C GLY A 53 -12.53 -12.95 30.29
N HIS A 54 -12.52 -11.95 29.41
CA HIS A 54 -11.95 -10.64 29.69
C HIS A 54 -13.02 -9.61 30.06
N VAL A 55 -12.55 -8.48 30.57
CA VAL A 55 -13.39 -7.37 31.02
C VAL A 55 -13.08 -6.10 30.25
N VAL A 56 -14.07 -5.20 30.18
CA VAL A 56 -13.83 -3.84 29.74
C VAL A 56 -13.27 -3.06 30.93
N GLU A 57 -12.08 -2.48 30.79
CA GLU A 57 -11.46 -1.64 31.84
C GLU A 57 -11.93 -0.18 31.78
N GLY A 58 -12.41 0.23 30.61
CA GLY A 58 -12.92 1.58 30.39
C GLY A 58 -13.26 1.82 28.94
N ALA A 59 -14.01 2.88 28.70
CA ALA A 59 -14.23 3.38 27.35
C ALA A 59 -14.20 4.90 27.31
N TRP A 60 -13.69 5.45 26.21
CA TRP A 60 -13.41 6.86 26.04
C TRP A 60 -13.84 7.35 24.67
N ILE A 61 -14.26 8.61 24.57
CA ILE A 61 -14.44 9.26 23.26
C ILE A 61 -13.07 9.47 22.63
N ASP A 62 -12.92 9.02 21.39
CA ASP A 62 -11.65 9.04 20.65
C ASP A 62 -11.76 9.80 19.32
N SER A 63 -12.76 10.67 19.18
CA SER A 63 -12.85 11.60 18.05
C SER A 63 -11.69 12.60 18.06
N ASP A 64 -11.24 13.02 16.88
CA ASP A 64 -10.04 13.85 16.73
C ASP A 64 -10.18 15.21 17.45
N GLU A 65 -11.39 15.74 17.55
CA GLU A 65 -11.69 17.01 18.22
C GLU A 65 -11.41 16.98 19.73
N VAL A 66 -11.40 15.80 20.36
CA VAL A 66 -11.26 15.66 21.82
C VAL A 66 -10.16 14.69 22.23
N ARG A 67 -9.45 14.07 21.28
CA ARG A 67 -8.34 13.15 21.57
C ARG A 67 -7.20 13.82 22.34
N HIS A 68 -7.05 15.13 22.22
CA HIS A 68 -6.08 15.93 22.97
C HIS A 68 -6.40 16.05 24.47
N LEU A 69 -7.64 15.77 24.88
CA LEU A 69 -8.06 15.86 26.28
C LEU A 69 -7.59 14.64 27.09
N PRO A 70 -7.31 14.81 28.39
CA PRO A 70 -7.05 13.72 29.33
C PRO A 70 -8.15 12.64 29.34
N ARG A 71 -7.79 11.38 29.61
CA ARG A 71 -8.71 10.21 29.53
C ARG A 71 -9.92 10.35 30.46
N ASP A 72 -9.73 10.82 31.67
CA ASP A 72 -10.79 11.08 32.65
C ASP A 72 -11.88 12.02 32.10
N GLN A 73 -11.48 13.06 31.38
CA GLN A 73 -12.41 14.05 30.78
C GLN A 73 -13.19 13.52 29.58
N ARG A 74 -12.73 12.43 28.97
CA ARG A 74 -13.38 11.79 27.80
C ARG A 74 -13.97 10.42 28.12
N SER A 75 -14.03 10.05 29.40
CA SER A 75 -14.54 8.75 29.87
C SER A 75 -16.05 8.62 29.71
N ILE A 76 -16.50 7.50 29.14
CA ILE A 76 -17.91 7.18 28.87
C ILE A 76 -18.32 5.79 29.35
N LEU A 77 -17.40 5.01 29.92
CA LEU A 77 -17.68 3.79 30.67
C LEU A 77 -16.61 3.67 31.76
N ASN A 78 -17.01 3.65 33.03
CA ASN A 78 -16.13 3.68 34.19
C ASN A 78 -16.85 3.22 35.47
N GLY A 79 -16.09 3.00 36.54
CA GLY A 79 -16.64 2.68 37.86
C GLY A 79 -17.59 1.49 37.83
N THR A 80 -18.76 1.63 38.47
CA THR A 80 -19.76 0.56 38.57
C THR A 80 -20.37 0.14 37.24
N ASP A 81 -20.20 0.92 36.16
CA ASP A 81 -20.70 0.50 34.84
C ASP A 81 -19.87 -0.67 34.27
N LEU A 82 -18.60 -0.79 34.68
CA LEU A 82 -17.70 -1.85 34.20
C LEU A 82 -18.15 -3.22 34.70
N ASP A 83 -18.69 -3.28 35.91
CA ASP A 83 -19.24 -4.49 36.52
C ASP A 83 -20.55 -4.97 35.86
N SER A 84 -21.16 -4.12 35.03
CA SER A 84 -22.41 -4.46 34.35
C SER A 84 -22.20 -5.35 33.14
N GLY A 85 -23.20 -6.14 32.78
CA GLY A 85 -23.12 -7.02 31.61
C GLY A 85 -23.06 -6.25 30.28
N PRO A 86 -22.61 -6.88 29.18
CA PRO A 86 -22.42 -6.25 27.86
C PRO A 86 -23.63 -5.46 27.35
N ARG A 87 -24.84 -5.92 27.67
CA ARG A 87 -26.09 -5.25 27.28
C ARG A 87 -26.23 -3.88 27.95
N ASP A 88 -25.87 -3.76 29.22
CA ASP A 88 -26.03 -2.53 29.99
C ASP A 88 -24.84 -1.59 29.76
N GLN A 89 -23.62 -2.12 29.65
CA GLN A 89 -22.47 -1.38 29.14
C GLN A 89 -22.79 -0.69 27.80
N PHE A 90 -23.41 -1.40 26.85
CA PHE A 90 -23.83 -0.81 25.57
C PHE A 90 -24.83 0.35 25.74
N LYS A 91 -25.81 0.23 26.65
CA LYS A 91 -26.78 1.29 26.92
C LYS A 91 -26.09 2.53 27.50
N VAL A 92 -25.18 2.32 28.47
CA VAL A 92 -24.40 3.40 29.10
C VAL A 92 -23.56 4.12 28.05
N LEU A 93 -22.80 3.36 27.24
CA LEU A 93 -22.01 3.90 26.13
C LEU A 93 -22.86 4.74 25.17
N SER A 94 -23.99 4.19 24.71
CA SER A 94 -24.89 4.90 23.79
C SER A 94 -25.44 6.20 24.40
N SER A 95 -25.80 6.18 25.68
CA SER A 95 -26.34 7.36 26.37
C SER A 95 -25.26 8.42 26.59
N ARG A 96 -24.08 8.03 27.10
CA ARG A 96 -22.99 8.95 27.38
C ARG A 96 -22.36 9.51 26.11
N MET A 97 -22.27 8.75 25.02
CA MET A 97 -21.90 9.30 23.70
C MET A 97 -22.87 10.42 23.27
N GLN A 98 -24.17 10.22 23.45
CA GLN A 98 -25.17 11.24 23.11
C GLN A 98 -25.04 12.50 23.97
N ALA A 99 -24.71 12.37 25.25
CA ALA A 99 -24.55 13.48 26.17
C ALA A 99 -23.19 14.20 26.03
N PHE A 100 -22.16 13.51 25.54
CA PHE A 100 -20.79 14.02 25.53
C PHE A 100 -20.62 15.32 24.73
N GLY A 101 -20.04 16.33 25.38
CA GLY A 101 -19.83 17.67 24.80
C GLY A 101 -21.10 18.52 24.70
N ARG A 102 -22.21 18.10 25.32
CA ARG A 102 -23.45 18.89 25.38
C ARG A 102 -23.56 19.64 26.72
N PRO A 103 -24.06 20.89 26.71
CA PRO A 103 -24.42 21.57 27.94
C PRO A 103 -25.60 20.88 28.64
N ALA A 104 -25.66 21.00 29.96
CA ALA A 104 -26.77 20.47 30.75
C ALA A 104 -28.10 21.06 30.27
N GLY A 105 -29.11 20.20 30.06
CA GLY A 105 -30.45 20.61 29.61
C GLY A 105 -30.60 20.87 28.10
N ALA A 106 -29.65 20.46 27.27
CA ALA A 106 -29.78 20.62 25.81
C ALA A 106 -31.07 19.95 25.27
N PRO A 107 -31.85 20.63 24.40
CA PRO A 107 -33.15 20.14 23.91
C PRO A 107 -33.05 18.94 22.98
N TYR A 108 -31.86 18.70 22.40
CA TYR A 108 -31.58 17.57 21.52
C TYR A 108 -30.27 16.89 21.91
N GLY A 109 -30.25 15.56 21.84
CA GLY A 109 -29.04 14.78 22.07
C GLY A 109 -27.96 15.01 21.00
N GLY A 110 -26.71 14.66 21.32
CA GLY A 110 -25.63 14.49 20.34
C GLY A 110 -25.68 13.14 19.60
N SER A 111 -24.62 12.86 18.86
CA SER A 111 -24.45 11.58 18.16
C SER A 111 -24.22 10.42 19.13
N ARG A 112 -24.90 9.29 18.89
CA ARG A 112 -24.71 8.01 19.61
C ARG A 112 -23.63 7.11 19.00
N VAL A 113 -23.01 7.55 17.91
CA VAL A 113 -22.16 6.74 17.03
C VAL A 113 -20.83 7.45 16.79
N LYS A 114 -20.19 7.85 17.90
CA LYS A 114 -18.90 8.56 17.89
C LYS A 114 -17.74 7.58 17.77
N LYS A 115 -16.54 8.06 17.46
CA LYS A 115 -15.34 7.23 17.52
C LYS A 115 -15.02 7.01 18.99
N ILE A 116 -14.86 5.76 19.41
CA ILE A 116 -14.59 5.40 20.80
C ILE A 116 -13.39 4.48 20.90
N ARG A 117 -12.74 4.51 22.06
CA ARG A 117 -11.66 3.61 22.45
C ARG A 117 -12.12 2.77 23.63
N ILE A 118 -11.87 1.48 23.60
CA ILE A 118 -12.27 0.53 24.64
C ILE A 118 -11.02 -0.21 25.11
N GLY A 119 -10.73 -0.17 26.41
CA GLY A 119 -9.64 -0.94 27.02
C GLY A 119 -10.13 -2.32 27.41
N VAL A 120 -9.36 -3.35 27.07
CA VAL A 120 -9.64 -4.74 27.41
C VAL A 120 -8.64 -5.18 28.48
N GLY A 121 -9.15 -5.61 29.63
CA GLY A 121 -8.36 -6.02 30.78
C GLY A 121 -8.15 -7.52 30.86
N GLY A 122 -7.04 -7.90 31.51
CA GLY A 122 -6.70 -9.30 31.77
C GLY A 122 -6.11 -10.04 30.58
N LEU A 123 -5.59 -9.33 29.58
CA LEU A 123 -4.86 -9.92 28.45
C LEU A 123 -3.46 -10.35 28.88
N ALA A 124 -3.10 -11.60 28.60
CA ALA A 124 -1.71 -12.05 28.70
C ALA A 124 -0.89 -11.49 27.53
N ALA A 125 0.42 -11.30 27.73
CA ALA A 125 1.32 -10.78 26.69
C ALA A 125 1.38 -11.63 25.41
N SER A 126 0.94 -12.89 25.48
CA SER A 126 0.90 -13.85 24.37
C SER A 126 -0.46 -13.91 23.65
N GLU A 127 -1.50 -13.26 24.15
CA GLU A 127 -2.85 -13.35 23.59
C GLU A 127 -3.04 -12.39 22.41
N ASP A 128 -3.54 -12.93 21.29
CA ASP A 128 -3.85 -12.19 20.08
C ASP A 128 -5.32 -11.73 20.11
N LEU A 129 -5.53 -10.49 20.54
CA LEU A 129 -6.85 -9.90 20.75
C LEU A 129 -7.76 -9.95 19.49
N PRO A 130 -7.29 -9.66 18.26
CA PRO A 130 -8.04 -9.86 17.03
C PRO A 130 -8.61 -11.27 16.87
N ARG A 131 -7.77 -12.30 17.08
CA ARG A 131 -8.17 -13.72 17.02
C ARG A 131 -9.19 -14.05 18.08
N LEU A 132 -8.88 -13.67 19.31
CA LEU A 132 -9.71 -13.95 20.48
C LEU A 132 -11.14 -13.39 20.32
N LEU A 133 -11.25 -12.20 19.75
CA LEU A 133 -12.52 -11.51 19.54
C LEU A 133 -13.16 -11.79 18.18
N GLY A 134 -12.61 -12.74 17.39
CA GLY A 134 -13.11 -13.05 16.05
C GLY A 134 -13.21 -11.81 15.15
N LEU A 135 -12.25 -10.89 15.30
CA LEU A 135 -12.10 -9.68 14.48
C LEU A 135 -11.30 -9.94 13.22
N GLU A 136 -10.84 -11.17 13.02
CA GLU A 136 -10.43 -11.71 11.74
C GLU A 136 -11.65 -11.71 10.79
N GLY A 137 -11.98 -10.53 10.25
CA GLY A 137 -12.77 -10.48 9.04
C GLY A 137 -11.98 -11.15 7.92
N GLU A 138 -12.67 -11.80 6.99
CA GLU A 138 -12.07 -12.32 5.75
C GLU A 138 -11.10 -11.31 5.13
N ALA A 139 -11.43 -10.01 5.17
CA ALA A 139 -10.60 -8.92 4.64
C ALA A 139 -9.18 -8.77 5.26
N GLY A 140 -8.90 -9.26 6.47
CA GLY A 140 -7.58 -9.06 7.12
C GLY A 140 -6.53 -10.06 6.67
N ALA A 141 -6.89 -11.35 6.68
CA ALA A 141 -6.05 -12.42 6.13
C ALA A 141 -6.04 -12.37 4.59
N ASP A 142 -7.19 -12.08 3.97
CA ASP A 142 -7.30 -11.89 2.52
C ASP A 142 -6.46 -10.72 2.02
N LEU A 143 -6.40 -9.59 2.76
CA LEU A 143 -5.55 -8.47 2.37
C LEU A 143 -4.07 -8.82 2.44
N GLU A 144 -3.62 -9.51 3.47
CA GLU A 144 -2.20 -9.85 3.58
C GLU A 144 -1.79 -10.88 2.52
N ASP A 145 -2.63 -11.89 2.28
CA ASP A 145 -2.42 -12.85 1.20
C ASP A 145 -2.44 -12.16 -0.18
N THR A 146 -3.36 -11.20 -0.36
CA THR A 146 -3.46 -10.41 -1.58
C THR A 146 -2.22 -9.55 -1.81
N LEU A 147 -1.74 -8.85 -0.77
CA LEU A 147 -0.52 -8.04 -0.87
C LEU A 147 0.73 -8.90 -1.06
N ALA A 148 0.79 -10.07 -0.43
CA ALA A 148 1.90 -11.02 -0.58
C ALA A 148 1.97 -11.64 -1.99
N ALA A 149 0.84 -11.74 -2.69
CA ALA A 149 0.78 -12.21 -4.07
C ALA A 149 1.25 -11.18 -5.11
N ILE A 150 1.37 -9.90 -4.73
CA ILE A 150 1.85 -8.84 -5.63
C ILE A 150 3.35 -9.03 -5.86
N ASP A 151 3.75 -8.96 -7.13
CA ASP A 151 5.15 -9.13 -7.55
C ASP A 151 5.57 -7.94 -8.43
N PRO A 152 6.88 -7.79 -8.74
CA PRO A 152 7.36 -6.66 -9.54
C PRO A 152 6.72 -6.56 -10.94
N GLU A 153 6.30 -7.67 -11.53
CA GLU A 153 5.61 -7.68 -12.83
C GLU A 153 4.19 -7.12 -12.70
N HIS A 154 3.46 -7.49 -11.65
CA HIS A 154 2.15 -6.90 -11.34
C HIS A 154 2.22 -5.38 -11.14
N LEU A 155 3.23 -4.90 -10.41
CA LEU A 155 3.43 -3.45 -10.17
C LEU A 155 3.81 -2.70 -11.45
N TRP A 156 4.66 -3.29 -12.29
CA TRP A 156 5.00 -2.72 -13.60
C TRP A 156 3.75 -2.56 -14.49
N ASN A 157 2.97 -3.63 -14.61
CA ASN A 157 1.74 -3.62 -15.40
C ASN A 157 0.70 -2.64 -14.83
N ALA A 158 0.60 -2.55 -13.50
CA ALA A 158 -0.29 -1.59 -12.84
C ALA A 158 0.07 -0.14 -13.14
N ILE A 159 1.34 0.22 -13.13
CA ILE A 159 1.80 1.56 -13.52
C ILE A 159 1.46 1.84 -14.98
N HIS A 160 1.67 0.88 -15.88
CA HIS A 160 1.29 1.03 -17.28
C HIS A 160 -0.21 1.21 -17.51
N GLN A 161 -1.05 0.53 -16.72
CA GLN A 161 -2.50 0.75 -16.77
C GLN A 161 -2.90 2.11 -16.20
N ALA A 162 -2.29 2.51 -15.08
CA ALA A 162 -2.57 3.80 -14.44
C ALA A 162 -2.19 5.00 -15.34
N THR A 163 -1.12 4.89 -16.13
CA THR A 163 -0.72 5.93 -17.09
C THR A 163 -1.53 5.91 -18.39
N ALA A 164 -2.22 4.81 -18.69
CA ALA A 164 -2.98 4.61 -19.93
C ALA A 164 -4.38 5.25 -19.94
N GLY A 165 -4.87 5.78 -18.82
CA GLY A 165 -6.16 6.45 -18.74
C GLY A 165 -7.33 5.57 -18.25
N GLU A 166 -7.07 4.39 -17.69
CA GLU A 166 -8.07 3.74 -16.82
C GLU A 166 -8.10 4.50 -15.49
N THR A 167 -9.04 5.44 -15.42
CA THR A 167 -9.24 6.37 -14.31
C THR A 167 -9.28 5.65 -12.96
N PRO A 168 -8.33 5.97 -12.06
CA PRO A 168 -8.53 5.67 -10.66
C PRO A 168 -9.62 6.62 -10.14
N ARG A 169 -10.64 6.07 -9.47
CA ARG A 169 -11.57 6.82 -8.62
C ARG A 169 -10.77 7.83 -7.78
N GLU A 170 -11.32 9.04 -7.65
CA GLU A 170 -10.70 10.19 -6.99
C GLU A 170 -9.83 9.78 -5.80
N ALA A 171 -8.53 9.99 -5.96
CA ALA A 171 -7.54 9.66 -4.94
C ALA A 171 -7.88 10.43 -3.66
N SER A 172 -8.08 9.68 -2.58
CA SER A 172 -8.06 10.17 -1.21
C SER A 172 -6.77 10.98 -0.96
N PRO A 173 -6.76 12.00 -0.08
CA PRO A 173 -5.61 12.86 0.12
C PRO A 173 -4.48 12.08 0.84
N ALA A 174 -3.66 11.34 0.10
CA ALA A 174 -2.39 10.85 0.63
C ALA A 174 -1.28 11.87 0.41
N ASP A 175 -0.34 11.87 1.35
CA ASP A 175 0.78 12.80 1.39
C ASP A 175 1.92 12.43 0.42
N HIS A 176 1.85 11.30 -0.31
CA HIS A 176 2.96 10.74 -1.09
C HIS A 176 2.56 10.29 -2.51
N ASP A 177 3.52 10.37 -3.43
CA ASP A 177 3.44 9.94 -4.83
C ASP A 177 4.56 8.94 -5.15
N VAL A 178 4.25 7.96 -5.99
CA VAL A 178 5.23 7.16 -6.72
C VAL A 178 5.76 7.99 -7.88
N ILE A 179 7.08 8.07 -8.01
CA ILE A 179 7.75 8.84 -9.05
C ILE A 179 8.29 7.90 -10.13
N LEU A 180 7.90 8.17 -11.38
CA LEU A 180 8.39 7.45 -12.55
C LEU A 180 9.63 8.10 -13.15
N ALA A 181 10.36 7.35 -13.98
CA ALA A 181 11.62 7.80 -14.59
C ALA A 181 11.47 9.03 -15.53
N ASP A 182 10.26 9.26 -16.05
CA ASP A 182 9.91 10.43 -16.86
C ASP A 182 9.39 11.62 -16.03
N GLY A 183 9.37 11.49 -14.70
CA GLY A 183 8.90 12.51 -13.77
C GLY A 183 7.40 12.47 -13.49
N MET A 184 6.64 11.56 -14.11
CA MET A 184 5.23 11.39 -13.82
C MET A 184 5.01 10.90 -12.38
N ARG A 185 3.95 11.38 -11.75
CA ARG A 185 3.58 11.07 -10.36
C ARG A 185 2.28 10.30 -10.32
N ILE A 186 2.26 9.20 -9.58
CA ILE A 186 1.08 8.33 -9.43
C ILE A 186 0.87 8.02 -7.96
N HIS A 187 -0.37 8.06 -7.51
CA HIS A 187 -0.71 7.74 -6.13
C HIS A 187 -0.40 6.26 -5.79
N PRO A 188 0.30 5.95 -4.68
CA PRO A 188 0.68 4.58 -4.33
C PRO A 188 -0.49 3.59 -4.27
N ALA A 189 -1.62 3.99 -3.67
CA ALA A 189 -2.78 3.11 -3.55
C ALA A 189 -3.43 2.77 -4.89
N VAL A 190 -3.30 3.63 -5.90
CA VAL A 190 -3.80 3.34 -7.25
C VAL A 190 -2.99 2.19 -7.86
N VAL A 191 -1.66 2.28 -7.76
CA VAL A 191 -0.77 1.25 -8.28
C VAL A 191 -1.01 -0.08 -7.57
N VAL A 192 -1.07 -0.07 -6.24
CA VAL A 192 -1.27 -1.31 -5.47
C VAL A 192 -2.68 -1.89 -5.68
N GLY A 193 -3.71 -1.04 -5.82
CA GLY A 193 -5.07 -1.48 -6.13
C GLY A 193 -5.21 -2.18 -7.48
N ILE A 194 -4.55 -1.66 -8.51
CA ILE A 194 -4.51 -2.33 -9.82
C ILE A 194 -3.66 -3.62 -9.73
N ALA A 195 -2.51 -3.55 -9.07
CA ALA A 195 -1.61 -4.69 -8.93
C ALA A 195 -2.26 -5.86 -8.16
N SER A 196 -3.06 -5.58 -7.12
CA SER A 196 -3.79 -6.61 -6.39
C SER A 196 -4.79 -7.35 -7.28
N ARG A 197 -5.50 -6.60 -8.12
CA ARG A 197 -6.47 -7.15 -9.08
C ARG A 197 -5.77 -8.02 -10.12
N LEU A 198 -4.60 -7.60 -10.60
CA LEU A 198 -3.79 -8.41 -11.52
C LEU A 198 -3.26 -9.69 -10.87
N ALA A 199 -2.84 -9.62 -9.61
CA ALA A 199 -2.25 -10.76 -8.90
C ALA A 199 -3.27 -11.81 -8.47
N THR A 200 -4.45 -11.38 -8.03
CA THR A 200 -5.42 -12.26 -7.33
C THR A 200 -6.86 -12.14 -7.81
N GLY A 201 -7.18 -11.14 -8.65
CA GLY A 201 -8.55 -10.76 -8.98
C GLY A 201 -9.29 -10.02 -7.87
N ARG A 202 -8.64 -9.76 -6.72
CA ARG A 202 -9.22 -9.09 -5.55
C ARG A 202 -8.81 -7.62 -5.48
N GLU A 203 -9.67 -6.80 -4.87
CA GLU A 203 -9.42 -5.37 -4.67
C GLU A 203 -8.94 -5.09 -3.25
N VAL A 204 -7.87 -4.31 -3.14
CA VAL A 204 -7.43 -3.74 -1.86
C VAL A 204 -7.99 -2.34 -1.65
N PRO A 205 -8.07 -1.84 -0.40
CA PRO A 205 -8.54 -0.48 -0.13
C PRO A 205 -7.68 0.58 -0.82
N VAL A 206 -8.33 1.51 -1.53
CA VAL A 206 -7.69 2.65 -2.21
C VAL A 206 -8.07 4.01 -1.63
N GLU A 207 -9.13 4.06 -0.81
CA GLU A 207 -9.64 5.27 -0.15
C GLU A 207 -9.53 5.13 1.37
N ASN A 208 -9.34 6.25 2.09
CA ASN A 208 -9.31 6.29 3.56
C ASN A 208 -8.34 5.26 4.19
N ILE A 209 -7.19 5.05 3.55
CA ILE A 209 -6.18 4.10 4.01
C ILE A 209 -5.58 4.51 5.35
N SER A 210 -5.37 3.54 6.24
CA SER A 210 -4.66 3.77 7.49
C SER A 210 -3.18 4.10 7.23
N LYS A 211 -2.54 4.79 8.18
CA LYS A 211 -1.09 5.06 8.11
C LYS A 211 -0.25 3.79 8.00
N GLU A 212 -0.71 2.71 8.64
CA GLU A 212 -0.02 1.42 8.59
C GLU A 212 -0.12 0.76 7.22
N LEU A 213 -1.31 0.78 6.61
CA LEU A 213 -1.51 0.23 5.26
C LEU A 213 -0.74 1.03 4.20
N SER A 214 -0.71 2.36 4.33
CA SER A 214 0.10 3.23 3.48
C SER A 214 1.59 2.85 3.53
N ARG A 215 2.16 2.60 4.72
CA ARG A 215 3.55 2.12 4.85
C ARG A 215 3.79 0.77 4.16
N ARG A 216 2.80 -0.14 4.17
CA ARG A 216 2.91 -1.42 3.46
C ARG A 216 2.96 -1.23 1.95
N TYR A 217 2.10 -0.35 1.41
CA TYR A 217 2.10 -0.02 -0.01
C TYR A 217 3.44 0.57 -0.45
N HIS A 218 4.00 1.49 0.36
CA HIS A 218 5.28 2.11 0.06
C HIS A 218 6.40 1.06 0.01
N ARG A 219 6.49 0.17 1.01
CA ARG A 219 7.49 -0.90 1.04
C ARG A 219 7.42 -1.82 -0.18
N LEU A 220 6.22 -2.16 -0.65
CA LEU A 220 6.04 -2.97 -1.86
C LEU A 220 6.60 -2.27 -3.10
N LEU A 221 6.30 -0.99 -3.26
CA LEU A 221 6.76 -0.17 -4.38
C LEU A 221 8.28 0.04 -4.35
N GLU A 222 8.84 0.34 -3.17
CA GLU A 222 10.28 0.51 -2.97
C GLU A 222 11.04 -0.79 -3.24
N ALA A 223 10.53 -1.93 -2.77
CA ALA A 223 11.11 -3.25 -3.05
C ALA A 223 11.11 -3.57 -4.56
N ALA A 224 10.06 -3.14 -5.27
CA ALA A 224 9.96 -3.23 -6.72
C ALA A 224 10.78 -2.16 -7.47
N GLY A 225 11.44 -1.24 -6.75
CA GLY A 225 12.38 -0.28 -7.34
C GLY A 225 11.80 1.06 -7.71
N TYR A 226 10.65 1.42 -7.16
CA TYR A 226 10.04 2.72 -7.36
C TYR A 226 10.34 3.64 -6.18
N GLU A 227 10.55 4.91 -6.47
CA GLU A 227 10.70 5.94 -5.46
C GLU A 227 9.33 6.44 -5.02
N VAL A 228 9.10 6.49 -3.71
CA VAL A 228 7.88 7.05 -3.11
C VAL A 228 8.28 8.30 -2.33
N ALA A 229 7.76 9.46 -2.73
CA ALA A 229 8.16 10.74 -2.15
C ALA A 229 6.95 11.59 -1.76
N PRO A 230 7.09 12.51 -0.79
CA PRO A 230 6.01 13.41 -0.41
C PRO A 230 5.53 14.30 -1.57
N LYS A 231 4.25 14.68 -1.52
CA LYS A 231 3.64 15.59 -2.47
C LYS A 231 4.31 16.96 -2.39
N GLY A 232 4.78 17.47 -3.53
CA GLY A 232 5.51 18.74 -3.60
C GLY A 232 7.00 18.66 -3.24
N ALA A 233 7.53 17.49 -2.87
CA ALA A 233 8.97 17.31 -2.77
C ALA A 233 9.62 17.62 -4.13
N THR A 234 10.56 18.57 -4.17
CA THR A 234 11.31 18.88 -5.38
C THR A 234 12.18 17.67 -5.69
N LEU A 235 11.98 17.09 -6.87
CA LEU A 235 12.86 16.02 -7.35
C LEU A 235 14.26 16.59 -7.47
N GLN A 236 15.18 16.12 -6.63
CA GLN A 236 16.55 15.92 -7.07
C GLN A 236 16.41 14.83 -8.13
N VAL A 237 16.26 15.22 -9.40
CA VAL A 237 16.27 14.28 -10.52
C VAL A 237 17.54 13.48 -10.34
N GLY A 238 17.40 12.24 -9.85
CA GLY A 238 18.52 11.46 -9.36
C GLY A 238 19.63 11.48 -10.39
N ASP A 239 20.83 11.86 -9.95
CA ASP A 239 22.07 11.63 -10.66
C ASP A 239 22.08 10.14 -11.02
N VAL A 240 21.64 9.82 -12.23
CA VAL A 240 21.98 8.54 -12.84
C VAL A 240 23.51 8.49 -12.72
N PRO A 241 24.11 7.44 -12.13
CA PRO A 241 25.55 7.29 -12.15
C PRO A 241 25.96 7.04 -13.59
N LEU A 242 26.08 8.12 -14.35
CA LEU A 242 26.58 8.14 -15.69
C LEU A 242 28.07 7.87 -15.55
N SER A 243 28.57 6.85 -16.23
CA SER A 243 30.02 6.69 -16.35
C SER A 243 30.61 7.97 -16.98
N SER A 244 31.89 8.23 -16.78
CA SER A 244 32.57 9.34 -17.46
C SER A 244 32.34 9.30 -18.98
N GLU A 245 32.34 8.10 -19.56
CA GLU A 245 32.01 7.85 -20.96
C GLU A 245 30.54 8.19 -21.32
N ASP A 246 29.58 7.90 -20.43
CA ASP A 246 28.17 8.26 -20.66
C ASP A 246 27.96 9.77 -20.59
N ARG A 247 28.70 10.47 -19.71
CA ARG A 247 28.62 11.93 -19.56
C ARG A 247 29.12 12.66 -20.81
N GLU A 248 30.25 12.22 -21.36
CA GLU A 248 30.79 12.74 -22.63
C GLU A 248 29.82 12.50 -23.80
N TRP A 249 29.12 11.37 -23.80
CA TRP A 249 28.13 11.02 -24.82
C TRP A 249 26.81 11.81 -24.72
N ILE A 250 26.45 12.28 -23.53
CA ILE A 250 25.18 12.99 -23.24
C ILE A 250 25.19 14.45 -23.66
N GLU A 251 26.37 15.08 -23.77
CA GLU A 251 26.51 16.53 -23.94
C GLU A 251 25.71 17.02 -25.16
N GLY A 252 24.54 17.63 -24.91
CA GLY A 252 23.65 18.20 -25.93
C GLY A 252 22.53 17.32 -26.52
N ARG A 253 22.31 16.08 -26.04
CA ARG A 253 21.26 15.18 -26.60
C ARG A 253 20.21 14.72 -25.58
N PRO A 254 19.10 15.45 -25.36
CA PRO A 254 18.09 15.13 -24.33
C PRO A 254 17.34 13.81 -24.55
N VAL A 255 17.16 13.38 -25.81
CA VAL A 255 16.57 12.06 -26.15
C VAL A 255 17.37 10.90 -25.55
N LEU A 256 18.69 11.10 -25.44
CA LEU A 256 19.66 10.11 -24.98
C LEU A 256 19.66 9.96 -23.45
N VAL A 257 19.50 11.08 -22.75
CA VAL A 257 19.33 11.11 -21.29
C VAL A 257 18.06 10.37 -20.89
N LEU A 258 16.95 10.59 -21.63
CA LEU A 258 15.70 9.88 -21.40
C LEU A 258 15.85 8.39 -21.70
N HIS A 259 16.59 8.02 -22.75
CA HIS A 259 16.90 6.62 -23.07
C HIS A 259 17.67 5.92 -21.95
N LEU A 260 18.75 6.52 -21.43
CA LEU A 260 19.53 5.95 -20.32
C LEU A 260 18.71 5.83 -19.03
N LYS A 261 17.84 6.81 -18.76
CA LYS A 261 16.93 6.75 -17.60
C LYS A 261 15.92 5.63 -17.71
N ARG A 262 15.37 5.40 -18.91
CA ARG A 262 14.44 4.28 -19.17
C ARG A 262 15.17 2.94 -19.11
N GLU A 263 16.37 2.84 -19.66
CA GLU A 263 17.24 1.66 -19.56
C GLU A 263 17.56 1.27 -18.13
N ARG A 264 17.83 2.27 -17.30
CA ARG A 264 18.20 2.07 -15.90
C ARG A 264 17.01 2.23 -14.94
N ALA A 265 15.79 2.29 -15.45
CA ALA A 265 14.58 2.37 -14.62
C ALA A 265 14.49 1.10 -13.75
N PRO A 266 14.64 1.20 -12.43
CA PRO A 266 14.80 0.02 -11.58
C PRO A 266 13.55 -0.87 -11.59
N GLY A 267 12.37 -0.28 -11.76
CA GLY A 267 11.09 -0.99 -11.89
C GLY A 267 11.04 -1.90 -13.12
N LEU A 268 11.40 -1.40 -14.30
CA LEU A 268 11.45 -2.20 -15.54
C LEU A 268 12.44 -3.36 -15.42
N ALA A 269 13.63 -3.05 -14.90
CA ALA A 269 14.68 -4.04 -14.77
C ALA A 269 14.29 -5.17 -13.80
N ARG A 270 13.69 -4.82 -12.65
CA ARG A 270 13.19 -5.79 -11.67
C ARG A 270 12.03 -6.61 -12.22
N ALA A 271 11.05 -5.98 -12.89
CA ALA A 271 9.92 -6.68 -13.50
C ALA A 271 10.36 -7.69 -14.56
N LYS A 272 11.25 -7.30 -15.49
CA LYS A 272 11.77 -8.21 -16.53
C LYS A 272 12.52 -9.40 -15.92
N LYS A 273 13.44 -9.15 -14.99
CA LYS A 273 14.21 -10.20 -14.32
C LYS A 273 13.30 -11.15 -13.55
N HIS A 274 12.32 -10.63 -12.82
CA HIS A 274 11.34 -11.43 -12.09
C HIS A 274 10.52 -12.31 -13.03
N SER A 275 9.99 -11.76 -14.12
CA SER A 275 9.21 -12.51 -15.10
C SER A 275 10.00 -13.67 -15.72
N VAL A 276 11.26 -13.43 -16.10
CA VAL A 276 12.15 -14.48 -16.63
C VAL A 276 12.49 -15.53 -15.57
N LEU A 277 12.77 -15.13 -14.33
CA LEU A 277 13.01 -16.06 -13.23
C LEU A 277 11.79 -16.93 -12.94
N LYS A 278 10.58 -16.35 -12.95
CA LYS A 278 9.31 -17.05 -12.73
C LYS A 278 9.06 -18.09 -13.82
N LEU A 279 9.35 -17.76 -15.08
CA LEU A 279 9.09 -18.63 -16.23
C LEU A 279 10.17 -19.71 -16.46
N HIS A 280 11.44 -19.35 -16.24
CA HIS A 280 12.58 -20.20 -16.63
C HIS A 280 13.45 -20.66 -15.46
N GLY A 281 13.23 -20.13 -14.25
CA GLY A 281 13.99 -20.47 -13.03
C GLY A 281 15.41 -19.90 -12.97
N ARG A 282 15.89 -19.25 -14.04
CA ARG A 282 17.28 -18.77 -14.16
C ARG A 282 17.38 -17.55 -15.08
N LEU A 283 18.36 -16.69 -14.81
CA LEU A 283 18.69 -15.54 -15.65
C LEU A 283 19.85 -15.90 -16.57
N ARG A 284 19.63 -15.80 -17.88
CA ARG A 284 20.66 -16.04 -18.91
C ARG A 284 20.78 -14.84 -19.82
N CYS A 285 21.98 -14.62 -20.33
CA CYS A 285 22.19 -13.65 -21.40
C CYS A 285 21.47 -14.15 -22.66
N GLU A 286 20.51 -13.37 -23.16
CA GLU A 286 19.75 -13.68 -24.39
C GLU A 286 20.62 -13.63 -25.65
N ARG A 287 21.81 -12.99 -25.57
CA ARG A 287 22.76 -12.91 -26.69
C ARG A 287 23.77 -14.06 -26.73
N CYS A 288 24.46 -14.32 -25.61
CA CYS A 288 25.56 -15.32 -25.58
C CYS A 288 25.21 -16.59 -24.82
N GLY A 289 24.03 -16.69 -24.21
CA GLY A 289 23.59 -17.85 -23.44
C GLY A 289 24.24 -18.01 -22.07
N LEU A 290 25.13 -17.09 -21.66
CA LEU A 290 25.81 -17.15 -20.36
C LEU A 290 24.78 -17.19 -19.22
N ASP A 291 24.88 -18.23 -18.41
CA ASP A 291 24.23 -18.35 -17.10
C ASP A 291 25.30 -18.07 -16.03
N PRO A 292 25.28 -16.88 -15.39
CA PRO A 292 26.36 -16.51 -14.48
C PRO A 292 26.31 -17.30 -13.16
N VAL A 293 25.13 -17.77 -12.72
CA VAL A 293 25.04 -18.59 -11.50
C VAL A 293 25.69 -19.95 -11.75
N GLU A 294 25.45 -20.54 -12.91
CA GLU A 294 26.11 -21.78 -13.34
C GLU A 294 27.62 -21.57 -13.55
N ALA A 295 28.03 -20.48 -14.20
CA ALA A 295 29.43 -20.22 -14.52
C ALA A 295 30.30 -19.86 -13.31
N PHE A 296 29.76 -19.10 -12.36
CA PHE A 296 30.51 -18.61 -11.19
C PHE A 296 30.20 -19.39 -9.89
N GLY A 297 29.19 -20.26 -9.88
CA GLY A 297 28.82 -21.07 -8.71
C GLY A 297 28.26 -20.28 -7.52
N LEU A 298 27.86 -19.03 -7.73
CA LEU A 298 27.39 -18.12 -6.69
C LEU A 298 26.01 -17.56 -7.06
N PRO A 299 25.00 -17.63 -6.17
CA PRO A 299 23.69 -17.04 -6.44
C PRO A 299 23.75 -15.54 -6.76
N SER A 300 24.66 -14.82 -6.10
CA SER A 300 24.88 -13.39 -6.34
C SER A 300 25.40 -13.07 -7.75
N ALA A 301 25.91 -14.05 -8.51
CA ALA A 301 26.34 -13.85 -9.89
C ALA A 301 25.18 -13.51 -10.84
N ALA A 302 23.93 -13.75 -10.44
CA ALA A 302 22.75 -13.27 -11.14
C ALA A 302 22.76 -11.73 -11.35
N ALA A 303 23.48 -10.97 -10.52
CA ALA A 303 23.68 -9.54 -10.68
C ALA A 303 24.42 -9.15 -11.98
N CYS A 304 25.16 -10.08 -12.60
CA CYS A 304 25.87 -9.85 -13.87
C CYS A 304 24.94 -9.72 -15.08
N ILE A 305 23.66 -10.08 -14.94
CA ILE A 305 22.65 -9.88 -15.99
C ILE A 305 22.01 -8.50 -15.81
N GLU A 306 22.06 -7.71 -16.86
CA GLU A 306 21.49 -6.37 -16.97
C GLU A 306 20.36 -6.36 -18.00
N VAL A 307 19.44 -5.41 -17.87
CA VAL A 307 18.30 -5.26 -18.77
C VAL A 307 18.65 -4.19 -19.79
N HIS A 308 18.59 -4.52 -21.06
CA HIS A 308 18.92 -3.64 -22.16
C HIS A 308 17.70 -3.43 -23.05
N HIS A 309 17.45 -2.21 -23.51
CA HIS A 309 16.35 -1.94 -24.44
C HIS A 309 16.74 -2.39 -25.85
N SER A 310 16.05 -3.40 -26.39
CA SER A 310 16.36 -3.98 -27.70
C SER A 310 15.91 -3.07 -28.86
N ARG A 311 14.95 -2.17 -28.64
CA ARG A 311 14.45 -1.23 -29.65
C ARG A 311 15.28 0.06 -29.71
N LEU A 312 16.02 0.20 -30.80
CA LEU A 312 16.82 1.35 -31.23
C LEU A 312 15.99 2.56 -31.71
N GLU A 313 14.75 2.74 -31.25
CA GLU A 313 13.85 3.76 -31.83
C GLU A 313 13.02 4.52 -30.79
N ILE A 314 13.54 4.82 -29.58
CA ILE A 314 12.89 5.85 -28.73
C ILE A 314 12.90 7.23 -29.43
N GLY A 315 13.84 7.47 -30.36
CA GLY A 315 13.80 8.66 -31.24
C GLY A 315 12.64 8.69 -32.25
N ARG A 316 11.93 7.58 -32.46
CA ARG A 316 10.71 7.47 -33.28
C ARG A 316 9.45 7.12 -32.48
N MET A 317 9.61 6.90 -31.18
CA MET A 317 8.48 6.77 -30.26
C MET A 317 7.85 8.15 -30.12
N GLY A 318 6.71 8.38 -30.78
CA GLY A 318 5.90 9.58 -30.57
C GLY A 318 5.56 9.76 -29.10
N ASP A 319 5.22 10.99 -28.71
CA ASP A 319 4.76 11.30 -27.35
C ASP A 319 3.68 10.30 -26.91
N GLY A 320 3.99 9.47 -25.91
CA GLY A 320 3.08 8.44 -25.37
C GLY A 320 3.35 6.98 -25.77
N ALA A 321 4.42 6.66 -26.51
CA ALA A 321 4.75 5.27 -26.79
C ALA A 321 5.18 4.51 -25.51
N ARG A 322 4.66 3.30 -25.34
CA ARG A 322 4.75 2.50 -24.12
C ARG A 322 5.89 1.47 -24.22
N THR A 323 6.70 1.35 -23.18
CA THR A 323 7.73 0.30 -23.07
C THR A 323 7.10 -0.99 -22.55
N MET A 324 7.14 -2.07 -23.32
CA MET A 324 6.71 -3.40 -22.89
C MET A 324 7.91 -4.22 -22.36
N LEU A 325 7.66 -5.27 -21.56
CA LEU A 325 8.72 -6.21 -21.15
C LEU A 325 9.35 -6.95 -22.34
N SER A 326 8.66 -7.02 -23.47
CA SER A 326 9.18 -7.54 -24.74
C SER A 326 10.12 -6.58 -25.47
N ASP A 327 10.13 -5.29 -25.11
CA ASP A 327 11.02 -4.28 -25.72
C ASP A 327 12.40 -4.23 -25.05
N VAL A 328 12.61 -5.07 -24.04
CA VAL A 328 13.89 -5.23 -23.34
C VAL A 328 14.36 -6.68 -23.37
N GLN A 329 15.68 -6.85 -23.42
CA GLN A 329 16.39 -8.12 -23.41
C GLN A 329 17.37 -8.18 -22.23
N LEU A 330 17.62 -9.37 -21.72
CA LEU A 330 18.61 -9.62 -20.68
C LEU A 330 19.99 -9.88 -21.29
N LEU A 331 20.99 -9.06 -20.94
CA LEU A 331 22.37 -9.20 -21.41
C LEU A 331 23.32 -9.35 -20.23
N CYS A 332 24.39 -10.13 -20.37
CA CYS A 332 25.47 -10.08 -19.39
C CYS A 332 26.26 -8.76 -19.52
N ALA A 333 26.96 -8.35 -18.47
CA ALA A 333 27.78 -7.13 -18.45
C ALA A 333 28.68 -6.96 -19.69
N ASN A 334 29.29 -8.05 -20.19
CA ASN A 334 30.12 -8.00 -21.40
C ASN A 334 29.28 -7.74 -22.67
N CYS A 335 28.19 -8.50 -22.87
CA CYS A 335 27.32 -8.31 -24.02
C CYS A 335 26.64 -6.95 -24.00
N HIS A 336 26.27 -6.43 -22.82
CA HIS A 336 25.71 -5.11 -22.62
C HIS A 336 26.67 -4.03 -23.13
N ARG A 337 27.92 -4.03 -22.65
CA ARG A 337 28.98 -3.11 -23.10
C ARG A 337 29.23 -3.20 -24.61
N ILE A 338 29.25 -4.41 -25.18
CA ILE A 338 29.46 -4.63 -26.62
C ILE A 338 28.30 -4.03 -27.43
N VAL A 339 27.04 -4.21 -27.00
CA VAL A 339 25.90 -3.63 -27.72
C VAL A 339 25.98 -2.10 -27.68
N HIS A 340 26.27 -1.51 -26.52
CA HIS A 340 26.46 -0.07 -26.41
C HIS A 340 27.59 0.45 -27.31
N ALA A 341 28.74 -0.24 -27.38
CA ALA A 341 29.82 0.09 -28.30
C ALA A 341 29.39 0.03 -29.77
N MET A 342 28.71 -1.06 -30.18
CA MET A 342 28.18 -1.21 -31.54
C MET A 342 27.17 -0.10 -31.92
N MET A 343 26.34 0.33 -30.96
CA MET A 343 25.38 1.42 -31.17
C MET A 343 26.08 2.76 -31.39
N ARG A 344 27.22 3.02 -30.73
CA ARG A 344 28.04 4.23 -30.96
C ARG A 344 28.62 4.24 -32.38
N GLU A 345 29.15 3.11 -32.84
CA GLU A 345 29.71 2.94 -34.18
C GLU A 345 28.65 3.16 -35.28
N GLN A 346 27.46 2.57 -35.12
CA GLN A 346 26.35 2.69 -36.08
C GLN A 346 25.80 4.12 -36.23
N GLN A 347 25.99 4.98 -35.21
CA GLN A 347 25.57 6.38 -35.23
C GLN A 347 26.67 7.34 -35.71
N GLY A 348 27.77 6.83 -36.27
CA GLY A 348 28.83 7.62 -36.90
C GLY A 348 29.78 8.32 -35.92
N LEU A 349 29.85 7.85 -34.66
CA LEU A 349 30.83 8.31 -33.67
C LEU A 349 31.94 7.25 -33.58
N SER A 350 32.99 7.39 -34.39
CA SER A 350 34.23 6.62 -34.18
C SER A 350 34.97 7.16 -32.96
N LEU A 351 35.63 6.27 -32.22
CA LEU A 351 36.54 6.58 -31.10
C LEU A 351 37.59 7.64 -31.47
#